data_AF-A0A918TES1-F1
#
_entry.id   AF-A0A918TES1-F1
#
_cell.length_a   1.000
_cell.length_b   1.000
_cell.length_c   1.000
_cell.angle_alpha   90.00
_cell.angle_beta   90.00
_cell.angle_gamma   90.00
#
_symmetry.space_group_name_H-M   'P 1'
#
loop_
_entity.id
_entity.type
_entity.pdbx_description
1 polymer ?
#
loop_
_entity_poly.entity_id
_entity_poly.type
_entity_poly.pdbx_seq_one_letter_code
_entity_poly.pdbx_strand_id
1 'polypeptide(L)'
;MSDLWRVEVEQVEDGPVPAVTLRVRAVHPDAGGFPETKVFALRLLTGAVRDRSLSEAAVTSEEAERAVDSVEVSDVRNCPFDEEAARRGVEGALRNRGLDPGHEDAWWQALGEEWAAFWNDPGRTPSARYAMRLADPQWLRGTRPGEGWDSAAYG
;
A
#
# COMPACT_ATOMS: atom_id res chain seq x y z
N MET A 1 13.41 -4.17 -6.69
CA MET A 1 12.40 -4.67 -5.73
C MET A 1 11.05 -4.39 -6.36
N SER A 2 10.13 -5.35 -6.30
CA SER A 2 8.76 -5.12 -6.76
C SER A 2 8.04 -4.20 -5.78
N ASP A 3 7.19 -3.32 -6.30
CA ASP A 3 6.35 -2.48 -5.45
C ASP A 3 5.30 -3.35 -4.74
N LEU A 4 5.13 -3.13 -3.44
CA LEU A 4 4.18 -3.86 -2.60
C LEU A 4 2.93 -3.03 -2.33
N TRP A 5 3.09 -1.71 -2.25
CA TRP A 5 2.06 -0.78 -1.85
C TRP A 5 1.89 0.37 -2.84
N ARG A 6 0.64 0.73 -3.10
CA ARG A 6 0.28 2.06 -3.61
C ARG A 6 -0.08 2.95 -2.42
N VAL A 7 0.62 4.06 -2.28
CA VAL A 7 0.40 5.05 -1.21
C VAL A 7 -0.17 6.32 -1.83
N GLU A 8 -1.13 6.93 -1.13
CA GLU A 8 -1.76 8.19 -1.51
C GLU A 8 -1.94 9.07 -0.28
N VAL A 9 -1.55 10.33 -0.37
CA VAL A 9 -1.73 11.32 0.70
C VAL A 9 -3.15 11.82 0.68
N GLU A 10 -3.92 11.53 1.72
CA GLU A 10 -5.29 12.03 1.83
C GLU A 10 -5.33 13.43 2.43
N GLN A 11 -4.54 13.66 3.48
CA GLN A 11 -4.55 14.89 4.27
C GLN A 11 -3.15 15.20 4.81
N VAL A 12 -2.83 16.50 4.90
CA VAL A 12 -1.61 17.03 5.49
C VAL A 12 -2.01 18.18 6.41
N GLU A 13 -1.49 18.20 7.63
CA GLU A 13 -1.70 19.23 8.63
C GLU A 13 -0.33 19.76 9.07
N ASP A 14 0.05 20.97 8.63
CA ASP A 14 1.33 21.61 8.95
C ASP A 14 1.28 22.42 10.28
N GLY A 15 0.44 21.99 11.21
CA GLY A 15 0.19 22.67 12.48
C GLY A 15 1.35 22.54 13.49
N PRO A 16 1.16 23.03 14.73
CA PRO A 16 2.13 22.87 15.81
C PRO A 16 2.50 21.42 16.10
N VAL A 17 1.57 20.51 15.79
CA VAL A 17 1.78 19.06 15.77
C VAL A 17 1.53 18.62 14.33
N PRO A 18 2.59 18.44 13.52
CA PRO A 18 2.44 18.09 12.12
C PRO A 18 1.85 16.68 11.99
N ALA A 19 0.89 16.51 11.07
CA ALA A 19 0.23 15.24 10.85
C ALA A 19 -0.02 14.97 9.37
N VAL A 20 -0.08 13.69 9.01
CA VAL A 20 -0.41 13.24 7.67
C VAL A 20 -1.28 12.00 7.75
N THR A 21 -2.25 11.93 6.84
CA THR A 21 -3.01 10.72 6.61
C THR A 21 -2.68 10.14 5.25
N LEU A 22 -2.29 8.87 5.23
CA LEU A 22 -2.06 8.09 4.03
C LEU A 22 -3.16 7.05 3.83
N ARG A 23 -3.56 6.85 2.57
CA ARG A 23 -4.27 5.65 2.13
C ARG A 23 -3.27 4.71 1.49
N VAL A 24 -3.21 3.48 2.02
CA VAL A 24 -2.26 2.46 1.61
C VAL A 24 -3.04 1.28 1.05
N ARG A 25 -2.67 0.82 -0.16
CA ARG A 25 -3.29 -0.32 -0.84
C ARG A 25 -2.21 -1.30 -1.26
N ALA A 26 -2.45 -2.59 -1.08
CA ALA A 26 -1.58 -3.61 -1.64
C ALA A 26 -1.71 -3.64 -3.18
N VAL A 27 -0.57 -3.70 -3.87
CA VAL A 27 -0.50 -3.92 -5.34
C VAL A 27 0.15 -5.26 -5.67
N HIS A 28 0.53 -6.03 -4.65
CA HIS A 28 1.16 -7.34 -4.79
C HIS A 28 0.67 -8.29 -3.68
N PRO A 29 0.51 -9.60 -3.94
CA PRO A 29 0.11 -10.58 -2.92
C PRO A 29 1.06 -10.61 -1.71
N ASP A 30 2.35 -10.40 -1.94
CA ASP A 30 3.39 -10.43 -0.89
C ASP A 30 3.39 -9.20 0.03
N ALA A 31 2.52 -8.20 -0.19
CA ALA A 31 2.48 -7.00 0.64
C ALA A 31 2.19 -7.35 2.13
N GLY A 32 1.41 -8.40 2.38
CA GLY A 32 1.09 -8.85 3.74
C GLY A 32 0.06 -7.94 4.42
N GLY A 33 0.15 -7.83 5.75
CA GLY A 33 -0.79 -7.06 6.57
C GLY A 33 -0.43 -5.57 6.68
N PHE A 34 -1.20 -4.85 7.49
CA PHE A 34 -0.98 -3.43 7.79
C PHE A 34 -0.40 -3.26 9.21
N PRO A 35 0.92 -3.37 9.39
CA PRO A 35 1.51 -3.23 10.72
C PRO A 35 1.38 -1.78 11.20
N GLU A 36 0.90 -1.62 12.43
CA GLU A 36 0.83 -0.34 13.14
C GLU A 36 2.17 -0.07 13.84
N THR A 37 3.22 0.13 13.05
CA THR A 37 4.56 0.43 13.56
C THR A 37 5.10 1.72 12.95
N LYS A 38 5.84 2.49 13.75
CA LYS A 38 6.49 3.72 13.30
C LYS A 38 7.48 3.49 12.17
N VAL A 39 8.20 2.36 12.20
CA VAL A 39 9.17 2.00 11.15
C VAL A 39 8.48 1.83 9.81
N PHE A 40 7.42 1.00 9.77
CA PHE A 40 6.68 0.78 8.54
C PHE A 40 6.03 2.07 8.03
N ALA A 41 5.41 2.82 8.94
CA ALA A 41 4.74 4.08 8.62
C ALA A 41 5.72 5.13 8.07
N LEU A 42 6.91 5.24 8.65
CA LEU A 42 7.96 6.14 8.15
C LEU A 42 8.51 5.67 6.80
N ARG A 43 8.71 4.36 6.60
CA ARG A 43 9.10 3.80 5.30
C ARG A 43 8.13 4.20 4.19
N LEU A 44 6.82 4.03 4.43
CA LEU A 44 5.79 4.47 3.48
C LEU A 44 5.94 5.95 3.14
N LEU A 45 6.21 6.80 4.14
CA LEU A 45 6.33 8.25 3.96
C LEU A 45 7.59 8.67 3.19
N THR A 46 8.66 7.86 3.17
CA THR A 46 9.90 8.23 2.46
C THR A 46 9.66 8.51 0.97
N GLY A 47 8.69 7.85 0.32
CA GLY A 47 8.34 8.12 -1.08
C GLY A 47 7.72 9.50 -1.32
N ALA A 48 7.18 10.14 -0.28
CA ALA A 48 6.72 11.52 -0.32
C ALA A 48 7.88 12.52 -0.25
N VAL A 49 8.98 12.14 0.41
CA VAL A 49 10.13 13.01 0.63
C VAL A 49 10.97 13.02 -0.63
N ARG A 50 11.04 14.17 -1.30
CA ARG A 50 11.78 14.33 -2.57
C ARG A 50 13.30 14.28 -2.42
N ASP A 51 13.81 14.15 -1.19
CA ASP A 51 15.23 13.97 -0.91
C ASP A 51 15.65 12.52 -1.18
N ARG A 52 16.33 12.31 -2.31
CA ARG A 52 16.80 11.01 -2.79
C ARG A 52 17.87 10.35 -1.91
N SER A 53 18.32 11.01 -0.84
CA SER A 53 19.27 10.43 0.12
C SER A 53 18.62 9.48 1.12
N LEU A 54 17.30 9.55 1.29
CA LEU A 54 16.54 8.69 2.19
C LEU A 54 15.95 7.51 1.40
N SER A 55 16.47 6.30 1.66
CA SER A 55 15.95 5.05 1.11
C SER A 55 15.03 4.38 2.13
N GLU A 56 13.91 3.80 1.70
CA GLU A 56 13.02 2.97 2.54
C GLU A 56 13.80 1.92 3.35
N ALA A 57 14.80 1.29 2.71
CA ALA A 57 15.63 0.26 3.33
C ALA A 57 16.61 0.81 4.39
N ALA A 58 16.88 2.12 4.38
CA ALA A 58 17.76 2.78 5.33
C ALA A 58 17.05 3.23 6.61
N VAL A 59 15.71 3.27 6.61
CA VAL A 59 14.93 3.67 7.79
C VAL A 59 15.17 2.67 8.93
N THR A 60 15.73 3.18 10.01
CA THR A 60 16.00 2.42 11.25
C THR A 60 14.89 2.65 12.29
N SER A 61 14.79 1.75 13.27
CA SER A 61 13.86 1.94 14.39
C SER A 61 14.14 3.21 15.19
N GLU A 62 15.41 3.56 15.40
CA GLU A 62 15.79 4.80 16.12
C GLU A 62 15.37 6.06 15.37
N GLU A 63 15.50 6.06 14.04
CA GLU A 63 15.03 7.17 13.21
C GLU A 63 13.51 7.27 13.22
N ALA A 64 12.81 6.14 13.12
CA ALA A 64 11.35 6.10 13.19
C ALA A 64 10.81 6.61 14.53
N GLU A 65 11.42 6.24 15.65
CA GLU A 65 11.03 6.74 16.97
C GLU A 65 11.27 8.24 17.14
N ARG A 66 12.31 8.79 16.48
CA ARG A 66 12.61 10.22 16.52
C ARG A 66 11.69 11.04 15.63
N ALA A 67 11.32 10.50 14.46
CA ALA A 67 10.56 11.21 13.44
C ALA A 67 9.05 11.13 13.66
N VAL A 68 8.55 9.99 14.14
CA VAL A 68 7.12 9.69 14.28
C VAL A 68 6.74 9.66 15.75
N ASP A 69 5.82 10.54 16.14
CA ASP A 69 5.27 10.58 17.50
C ASP A 69 4.30 9.41 17.71
N SER A 70 3.32 9.27 16.81
CA SER A 70 2.29 8.24 16.87
C SER A 70 1.81 7.80 15.49
N VAL A 71 1.33 6.56 15.41
CA VAL A 71 0.73 5.94 14.22
C VAL A 71 -0.57 5.28 14.65
N GLU A 72 -1.62 5.44 13.86
CA GLU A 72 -2.90 4.75 14.01
C GLU A 72 -3.29 4.13 12.66
N VAL A 73 -3.64 2.84 12.66
CA VAL A 73 -4.15 2.15 11.48
C VAL A 73 -5.66 1.98 11.60
N SER A 74 -6.39 2.44 10.59
CA SER A 74 -7.86 2.41 10.54
C SER A 74 -8.39 2.06 9.15
N ASP A 75 -9.71 1.89 9.03
CA ASP A 75 -10.39 1.53 7.76
C ASP A 75 -9.73 0.35 7.00
N VAL A 76 -9.31 -0.67 7.75
CA VAL A 76 -8.70 -1.87 7.20
C VAL A 76 -9.75 -2.68 6.45
N ARG A 77 -9.49 -3.00 5.18
CA ARG A 77 -10.40 -3.75 4.30
C ARG A 77 -9.65 -4.86 3.58
N ASN A 78 -10.39 -5.91 3.21
CA ASN A 78 -9.89 -7.05 2.44
C ASN A 78 -8.62 -7.70 3.03
N CYS A 79 -8.47 -7.67 4.36
CA CYS A 79 -7.32 -8.18 5.11
C CYS A 79 -7.81 -9.12 6.24
N PRO A 80 -7.18 -10.29 6.48
CA PRO A 80 -6.02 -10.82 5.75
C PRO A 80 -6.35 -11.16 4.30
N PHE A 81 -5.36 -11.00 3.42
CA PHE A 81 -5.50 -11.36 2.01
C PHE A 81 -5.32 -12.87 1.83
N ASP A 82 -6.34 -13.52 1.25
CA ASP A 82 -6.27 -14.93 0.85
C ASP A 82 -6.14 -15.00 -0.67
N GLU A 83 -4.90 -15.12 -1.14
CA GLU A 83 -4.58 -15.17 -2.57
C GLU A 83 -5.28 -16.35 -3.26
N GLU A 84 -5.32 -17.51 -2.61
CA GLU A 84 -5.95 -18.69 -3.20
C GLU A 84 -7.46 -18.49 -3.37
N ALA A 85 -8.13 -17.91 -2.36
CA ALA A 85 -9.55 -17.60 -2.45
C ALA A 85 -9.82 -16.53 -3.52
N ALA A 86 -9.00 -15.48 -3.59
CA ALA A 86 -9.10 -14.45 -4.62
C ALA A 86 -8.93 -15.05 -6.02
N ARG A 87 -7.93 -15.91 -6.21
CA ARG A 87 -7.65 -16.60 -7.47
C ARG A 87 -8.78 -17.53 -7.87
N ARG A 88 -9.30 -18.35 -6.94
CA ARG A 88 -10.51 -19.17 -7.17
C ARG A 88 -11.71 -18.33 -7.59
N GLY A 89 -11.89 -17.15 -6.99
CA GLY A 89 -12.95 -16.21 -7.35
C GLY A 89 -12.83 -15.70 -8.79
N VAL A 90 -11.62 -15.31 -9.21
CA VAL A 90 -11.34 -14.88 -10.59
C VAL A 90 -11.56 -16.02 -11.58
N GLU A 91 -11.02 -17.21 -11.30
CA GLU A 91 -11.24 -18.39 -12.16
C GLU A 91 -12.73 -18.75 -12.27
N GLY A 92 -13.48 -18.65 -11.16
CA GLY A 92 -14.94 -18.85 -11.16
C GLY A 92 -15.66 -17.86 -12.05
N ALA A 93 -15.27 -16.58 -12.02
CA ALA A 93 -15.83 -15.54 -12.88
C ALA A 93 -15.55 -15.80 -14.37
N LEU A 94 -14.35 -16.28 -14.71
CA LEU A 94 -14.00 -16.67 -16.09
C LEU A 94 -14.83 -17.86 -16.57
N ARG A 95 -14.97 -18.91 -15.75
CA ARG A 95 -15.82 -20.07 -16.06
C ARG A 95 -17.28 -19.66 -16.28
N ASN A 96 -17.81 -18.76 -15.46
CA ASN A 96 -19.17 -18.22 -15.62
C ASN A 96 -19.36 -17.42 -16.92
N ARG A 97 -18.26 -16.87 -17.49
CA ARG A 97 -18.25 -16.23 -18.81
C ARG A 97 -18.10 -17.23 -19.97
N GLY A 98 -18.04 -18.53 -19.69
CA GLY A 98 -17.91 -19.60 -20.68
C GLY A 98 -16.48 -19.89 -21.12
N LEU A 99 -15.46 -19.37 -20.42
CA LEU A 99 -14.07 -19.72 -20.68
C LEU A 99 -13.76 -21.10 -20.09
N ASP A 100 -13.16 -21.95 -20.92
CA ASP A 100 -12.77 -23.31 -20.56
C ASP A 100 -11.25 -23.38 -20.33
N PRO A 101 -10.79 -23.82 -19.14
CA PRO A 101 -9.38 -24.06 -18.85
C PRO A 101 -8.66 -24.99 -19.83
N GLY A 102 -9.38 -25.83 -20.57
CA GLY A 102 -8.81 -26.69 -21.62
C GLY A 102 -8.29 -25.93 -22.85
N HIS A 103 -8.71 -24.67 -23.06
CA HIS A 103 -8.17 -23.79 -24.09
C HIS A 103 -7.05 -22.92 -23.50
N GLU A 104 -5.87 -23.51 -23.34
CA GLU A 104 -4.77 -22.93 -22.55
C GLU A 104 -4.46 -21.47 -22.89
N ASP A 105 -4.27 -21.14 -24.17
CA ASP A 105 -3.89 -19.77 -24.58
C ASP A 105 -4.94 -18.72 -24.18
N ALA A 106 -6.21 -18.99 -24.50
CA ALA A 106 -7.32 -18.08 -24.19
C ALA A 106 -7.58 -17.99 -22.68
N TRP A 107 -7.41 -19.11 -21.96
CA TRP A 107 -7.56 -19.15 -20.51
C TRP A 107 -6.48 -18.34 -19.79
N TRP A 108 -5.20 -18.58 -20.11
CA TRP A 108 -4.10 -17.88 -19.44
C TRP A 108 -4.08 -16.40 -19.75
N GLN A 109 -4.43 -16.00 -20.98
CA GLN A 109 -4.58 -14.60 -21.32
C GLN A 109 -5.69 -13.95 -20.48
N ALA A 110 -6.90 -14.52 -20.49
CA ALA A 110 -8.04 -13.94 -19.76
C ALA A 110 -7.81 -13.93 -18.24
N LEU A 111 -7.15 -14.96 -17.69
CA LEU A 111 -6.77 -15.01 -16.28
C LEU A 111 -5.75 -13.94 -15.94
N GLY A 112 -4.73 -13.74 -16.77
CA GLY A 112 -3.75 -12.66 -16.56
C GLY A 112 -4.41 -11.28 -16.57
N GLU A 113 -5.31 -11.03 -17.52
CA GLU A 113 -6.05 -9.77 -17.62
C GLU A 113 -6.96 -9.52 -16.42
N GLU A 114 -7.77 -10.50 -16.02
CA GLU A 114 -8.66 -10.36 -14.85
C GLU A 114 -7.89 -10.28 -13.53
N TRP A 115 -6.75 -10.97 -13.42
CA TRP A 115 -5.89 -10.88 -12.25
C TRP A 115 -5.22 -9.51 -12.15
N ALA A 116 -4.75 -8.96 -13.27
CA ALA A 116 -4.27 -7.58 -13.30
C ALA A 116 -5.40 -6.58 -12.96
N ALA A 117 -6.62 -6.80 -13.46
CA ALA A 117 -7.77 -5.98 -13.13
C ALA A 117 -8.15 -6.06 -11.64
N PHE A 118 -8.03 -7.25 -11.01
CA PHE A 118 -8.21 -7.42 -9.57
C PHE A 118 -7.30 -6.47 -8.78
N TRP A 119 -5.99 -6.47 -9.09
CA TRP A 119 -5.01 -5.66 -8.38
C TRP A 119 -5.12 -4.16 -8.67
N ASN A 120 -5.73 -3.79 -9.79
CA ASN A 120 -6.02 -2.40 -10.14
C ASN A 120 -7.34 -1.87 -9.54
N ASP A 121 -8.18 -2.72 -8.94
CA ASP A 121 -9.45 -2.32 -8.33
C ASP A 121 -9.28 -2.04 -6.82
N PRO A 122 -9.36 -0.77 -6.38
CA PRO A 122 -9.21 -0.40 -4.97
C PRO A 122 -10.28 -1.01 -4.05
N GLY A 123 -11.42 -1.43 -4.59
CA GLY A 123 -12.47 -2.07 -3.80
C GLY A 123 -12.19 -3.54 -3.49
N ARG A 124 -11.25 -4.17 -4.22
CA ARG A 124 -10.96 -5.60 -4.13
C ARG A 124 -9.63 -5.90 -3.43
N THR A 125 -8.69 -4.98 -3.48
CA THR A 125 -7.37 -5.17 -2.86
C THR A 125 -7.37 -4.84 -1.37
N PRO A 126 -6.44 -5.43 -0.59
CA PRO A 126 -6.18 -5.03 0.79
C PRO A 126 -5.88 -3.54 0.87
N SER A 127 -6.52 -2.85 1.81
CA SER A 127 -6.28 -1.42 2.02
C SER A 127 -6.41 -1.02 3.49
N ALA A 128 -5.72 0.05 3.88
CA ALA A 128 -5.88 0.69 5.18
C ALA A 128 -5.57 2.19 5.11
N ARG A 129 -5.97 2.91 6.16
CA ARG A 129 -5.65 4.32 6.41
C ARG A 129 -4.64 4.41 7.55
N TYR A 130 -3.51 5.09 7.29
CA TYR A 130 -2.48 5.39 8.27
C TYR A 130 -2.57 6.86 8.65
N ALA A 131 -2.94 7.15 9.90
CA ALA A 131 -2.83 8.49 10.47
C ALA A 131 -1.54 8.58 11.28
N MET A 132 -0.67 9.52 10.92
CA MET A 132 0.63 9.71 11.57
C MET A 132 0.73 11.12 12.15
N ARG A 133 1.16 11.22 13.41
CA ARG A 133 1.69 12.46 13.96
C ARG A 133 3.20 12.41 13.94
N LEU A 134 3.81 13.49 13.50
CA LEU A 134 5.24 13.57 13.34
C LEU A 134 5.84 14.44 14.44
N ALA A 135 6.93 13.95 15.03
CA ALA A 135 7.75 14.73 15.93
C ALA A 135 8.70 15.66 15.14
N ASP A 136 9.00 15.30 13.90
CA ASP A 136 9.90 16.06 13.02
C ASP A 136 9.18 16.51 11.73
N PRO A 137 8.88 17.82 11.59
CA PRO A 137 8.14 18.36 10.46
C PRO A 137 8.89 18.26 9.12
N GLN A 138 10.19 17.96 9.12
CA GLN A 138 10.94 17.84 7.86
C GLN A 138 10.38 16.75 6.95
N TRP A 139 9.75 15.72 7.53
CA TRP A 139 9.15 14.60 6.82
C TRP A 139 7.86 14.93 6.06
N LEU A 140 7.26 16.11 6.27
CA LEU A 140 6.14 16.62 5.47
C LEU A 140 6.57 17.64 4.41
N ARG A 141 7.86 18.00 4.36
CA ARG A 141 8.30 19.07 3.47
C ARG A 141 8.06 18.69 2.01
N GLY A 142 7.15 19.43 1.39
CA GLY A 142 6.80 19.25 -0.01
C GLY A 142 5.75 18.18 -0.27
N THR A 143 5.28 17.49 0.78
CA THR A 143 4.15 16.56 0.71
C THR A 143 2.85 17.31 0.53
N ARG A 144 1.98 16.86 -0.38
CA ARG A 144 0.70 17.49 -0.66
C ARG A 144 -0.44 16.47 -0.72
N PRO A 145 -1.67 16.83 -0.31
CA PRO A 145 -2.84 16.00 -0.55
C PRO A 145 -2.98 15.65 -2.04
N GLY A 146 -3.32 14.39 -2.32
CA GLY A 146 -3.45 13.82 -3.66
C GLY A 146 -2.13 13.35 -4.29
N GLU A 147 -0.97 13.57 -3.67
CA GLU A 147 0.27 12.92 -4.09
C GLU A 147 0.21 11.41 -3.82
N GLY A 148 0.79 10.62 -4.72
CA GLY A 148 0.85 9.18 -4.54
C GLY A 148 2.05 8.56 -5.24
N TRP A 149 2.52 7.46 -4.69
CA TRP A 149 3.71 6.73 -5.13
C TRP A 149 3.53 5.24 -4.88
N ASP A 150 4.42 4.47 -5.48
CA ASP A 150 4.56 3.05 -5.21
C ASP A 150 5.69 2.85 -4.20
N SER A 151 5.53 1.91 -3.28
CA SER A 151 6.44 1.67 -2.16
C SER A 151 6.73 0.18 -2.02
N ALA A 152 7.99 -0.14 -1.72
CA ALA A 152 8.45 -1.48 -1.40
C ALA A 152 8.62 -1.68 0.13
N ALA A 153 7.97 -0.82 0.93
CA ALA A 153 8.05 -0.88 2.38
C ALA A 153 7.70 -2.27 2.91
N TYR A 154 8.52 -2.77 3.82
CA TYR A 154 8.30 -4.00 4.56
C TYR A 154 8.22 -3.70 6.05
N GLY A 155 7.43 -4.49 6.78
CA GLY A 155 7.16 -4.31 8.20
C GLY A 155 7.16 -5.62 8.95
#